data_AF-A0A383UM77-F1
#
_entry.id   AF-A0A383UM77-F1
#
_cell.length_a   1.000
_cell.length_b   1.000
_cell.length_c   1.000
_cell.angle_alpha   90.00
_cell.angle_beta   90.00
_cell.angle_gamma   90.00
#
_symmetry.space_group_name_H-M   'P 1'
#
loop_
_entity.id
_entity.type
_entity.pdbx_description
1 polymer ?
#
loop_
_entity_poly.entity_id
_entity_poly.type
_entity_poly.pdbx_seq_one_letter_code
_entity_poly.pdbx_strand_id
1 'polypeptide(L)'
;MAESSQATPENPTILSLNKKLRKSNENTDIRIGALTKRIDKLEIMTTTRFDRIEALLQQLVSDKTKENPSDDTKQNNKVIDSSASQPTLPQEYGKSFPTEEITTLNLENPQLTLLKKFVKDAWPEALLARNIEDNMYTSSKNRVVIKLEYSLKKADITVFEKLRHIQSAFRVALVPYHLWAERLSHELDEDFMGIRIWSASRPNLTWVEMLHAIFVAMTDHDALRSPLTIFSSVAPKKESIIIFVVNTCPEFGHWQNQA
;
A
#
# COMPACT_ATOMS: atom_id res chain seq x y z
N MET A 1 15.05 66.29 -21.71
CA MET A 1 14.45 65.41 -22.72
C MET A 1 15.38 64.23 -22.89
N ALA A 2 14.89 63.01 -22.79
CA ALA A 2 15.68 61.79 -22.96
C ALA A 2 14.96 60.92 -24.00
N GLU A 3 15.56 60.73 -25.15
CA GLU A 3 14.99 59.93 -26.23
C GLU A 3 15.22 58.44 -25.93
N SER A 4 14.14 57.67 -25.94
CA SER A 4 14.17 56.23 -25.72
C SER A 4 14.20 55.51 -27.07
N SER A 5 15.39 55.07 -27.47
CA SER A 5 15.57 54.29 -28.70
C SER A 5 15.00 52.88 -28.53
N GLN A 6 13.75 52.67 -28.98
CA GLN A 6 13.18 51.33 -29.10
C GLN A 6 13.92 50.54 -30.19
N ALA A 7 14.55 49.42 -29.79
CA ALA A 7 15.12 48.48 -30.74
C ALA A 7 13.99 47.75 -31.51
N THR A 8 13.99 47.87 -32.83
CA THR A 8 13.08 47.14 -33.72
C THR A 8 13.33 45.63 -33.66
N PRO A 9 12.30 44.78 -33.57
CA PRO A 9 12.47 43.33 -33.59
C PRO A 9 12.90 42.85 -34.98
N GLU A 10 14.11 42.28 -35.08
CA GLU A 10 14.57 41.64 -36.30
C GLU A 10 13.72 40.41 -36.63
N ASN A 11 13.01 40.43 -37.76
CA ASN A 11 12.31 39.25 -38.25
C ASN A 11 13.31 38.13 -38.58
N PRO A 12 13.09 36.88 -38.11
CA PRO A 12 14.07 35.81 -38.27
C PRO A 12 14.25 35.40 -39.73
N THR A 13 15.38 35.78 -40.32
CA THR A 13 15.77 35.40 -41.69
C THR A 13 15.74 33.88 -41.87
N ILE A 14 15.36 33.39 -43.06
CA ILE A 14 15.30 31.96 -43.42
C ILE A 14 16.58 31.20 -43.03
N LEU A 15 17.75 31.83 -43.19
CA LEU A 15 19.04 31.28 -42.78
C LEU A 15 19.13 30.97 -41.27
N SER A 16 18.54 31.81 -40.42
CA SER A 16 18.52 31.61 -38.96
C SER A 16 17.62 30.44 -38.57
N LEU A 17 16.49 30.26 -39.25
CA LEU A 17 15.56 29.15 -39.06
C LEU A 17 16.21 27.82 -39.48
N ASN A 18 16.87 27.77 -40.64
CA ASN A 18 17.61 26.59 -41.09
C ASN A 18 18.75 26.21 -40.12
N LYS A 19 19.48 27.20 -39.59
CA LYS A 19 20.53 26.96 -38.57
C LYS A 19 19.94 26.42 -37.26
N LYS A 20 18.76 26.89 -36.84
CA LYS A 20 18.05 26.42 -35.65
C LYS A 20 17.51 24.99 -35.84
N LEU A 21 16.94 24.70 -37.01
CA LEU A 21 16.46 23.37 -37.38
C LEU A 21 17.58 22.33 -37.36
N ARG A 22 18.74 22.65 -37.98
CA ARG A 22 19.91 21.76 -38.00
C ARG A 22 20.38 21.39 -36.59
N LYS A 23 20.54 22.37 -35.71
CA LYS A 23 20.87 22.15 -34.28
C LYS A 23 19.82 21.32 -33.54
N SER A 24 18.54 21.50 -33.87
CA SER A 24 17.44 20.73 -33.28
C SER A 24 17.50 19.26 -33.69
N ASN A 25 17.85 18.97 -34.95
CA ASN A 25 18.03 17.60 -35.44
C ASN A 25 19.26 16.95 -34.77
N GLU A 26 20.42 17.63 -34.78
CA GLU A 26 21.65 17.14 -34.11
C GLU A 26 21.40 16.80 -32.62
N ASN A 27 20.66 17.64 -31.90
CA ASN A 27 20.26 17.37 -30.51
C ASN A 27 19.26 16.20 -30.39
N THR A 28 18.42 15.97 -31.39
CA THR A 28 17.47 14.85 -31.43
C THR A 28 18.22 13.54 -31.66
N ASP A 29 19.18 13.51 -32.58
CA ASP A 29 20.02 12.34 -32.86
C ASP A 29 20.85 11.93 -31.63
N ILE A 30 21.42 12.89 -30.91
CA ILE A 30 22.13 12.65 -29.63
C ILE A 30 21.20 12.01 -28.60
N ARG A 31 19.95 12.50 -28.48
CA ARG A 31 18.96 11.96 -27.55
C ARG A 31 18.49 10.55 -27.95
N ILE A 32 18.31 10.28 -29.24
CA ILE A 32 17.99 8.95 -29.76
C ILE A 32 19.12 7.97 -29.44
N GLY A 33 20.37 8.31 -29.77
CA GLY A 33 21.52 7.45 -29.46
C GLY A 33 21.72 7.19 -27.96
N ALA A 34 21.38 8.15 -27.10
CA ALA A 34 21.38 7.96 -25.65
C ALA A 34 20.24 7.05 -25.15
N LEU A 35 19.09 7.03 -25.84
CA LEU A 35 17.98 6.12 -25.55
C LEU A 35 18.29 4.69 -26.02
N THR A 36 18.83 4.50 -27.24
CA THR A 36 19.25 3.19 -27.74
C THR A 36 20.21 2.50 -26.76
N LYS A 37 21.29 3.18 -26.35
CA LYS A 37 22.25 2.65 -25.35
C LYS A 37 21.62 2.29 -24.00
N ARG A 38 20.50 2.92 -23.61
CA ARG A 38 19.76 2.58 -22.39
C ARG A 38 18.88 1.34 -22.60
N ILE A 39 18.28 1.18 -23.78
CA ILE A 39 17.51 0.00 -24.17
C ILE A 39 18.44 -1.22 -24.22
N ASP A 40 19.58 -1.14 -24.91
CA ASP A 40 20.57 -2.23 -25.00
C ASP A 40 21.03 -2.69 -23.60
N LYS A 41 21.27 -1.74 -22.68
CA LYS A 41 21.63 -2.04 -21.29
C LYS A 41 20.49 -2.71 -20.51
N LEU A 42 19.24 -2.31 -20.73
CA LEU A 42 18.07 -2.93 -20.10
C LEU A 42 17.82 -4.33 -20.64
N GLU A 43 18.02 -4.56 -21.94
CA GLU A 43 17.93 -5.87 -22.58
C GLU A 43 18.96 -6.84 -21.97
N ILE A 44 20.25 -6.48 -21.97
CA ILE A 44 21.33 -7.28 -21.35
C ILE A 44 21.00 -7.61 -19.89
N MET A 45 20.61 -6.61 -19.08
CA MET A 45 20.27 -6.81 -17.67
C MET A 45 19.06 -7.74 -17.49
N THR A 46 18.10 -7.71 -18.43
CA THR A 46 16.89 -8.53 -18.38
C THR A 46 17.21 -9.97 -18.76
N THR A 47 17.96 -10.20 -19.83
CA THR A 47 18.44 -11.53 -20.23
C THR A 47 19.25 -12.19 -19.11
N THR A 48 20.26 -11.50 -18.55
CA THR A 48 21.05 -12.02 -17.42
C THR A 48 20.20 -12.36 -16.18
N ARG A 49 19.08 -11.66 -15.95
CA ARG A 49 18.14 -12.01 -14.88
C ARG A 49 17.33 -13.25 -15.21
N PHE A 50 16.89 -13.42 -16.45
CA PHE A 50 16.21 -14.64 -16.90
C PHE A 50 17.13 -15.86 -16.83
N ASP A 51 18.37 -15.77 -17.34
CA ASP A 51 19.37 -16.84 -17.28
C ASP A 51 19.59 -17.32 -15.83
N ARG A 52 19.67 -16.37 -14.88
CA ARG A 52 19.83 -16.67 -13.46
C ARG A 52 18.58 -17.30 -12.83
N ILE A 53 17.38 -16.90 -13.24
CA ILE A 53 16.14 -17.51 -12.78
C ILE A 53 16.03 -18.94 -13.31
N GLU A 54 16.38 -19.17 -14.58
CA GLU A 54 16.38 -20.50 -15.19
C GLU A 54 17.36 -21.44 -14.47
N ALA A 55 18.58 -20.99 -14.20
CA ALA A 55 19.57 -21.77 -13.43
C ALA A 55 19.06 -22.15 -12.02
N LEU A 56 18.40 -21.24 -11.31
CA LEU A 56 17.80 -21.51 -10.00
C LEU A 56 16.63 -22.51 -10.07
N LEU A 57 15.82 -22.45 -11.12
CA LEU A 57 14.73 -23.41 -11.35
C LEU A 57 15.28 -24.81 -11.69
N GLN A 58 16.31 -24.90 -12.52
CA GLN A 58 16.99 -26.17 -12.84
C GLN A 58 17.63 -26.80 -11.59
N GLN A 59 18.21 -25.98 -10.70
CA GLN A 59 18.73 -26.44 -9.41
C GLN A 59 17.61 -26.99 -8.51
N LEU A 60 16.51 -26.25 -8.32
CA LEU A 60 15.37 -26.68 -7.50
C LEU A 60 14.72 -27.99 -7.98
N VAL A 61 14.65 -28.21 -9.30
CA VAL A 61 14.16 -29.46 -9.90
C VAL A 61 15.14 -30.62 -9.64
N SER A 62 16.45 -30.36 -9.73
CA SER A 62 17.50 -31.34 -9.46
C SER A 62 17.52 -31.79 -7.99
N ASP A 63 17.35 -30.85 -7.06
CA ASP A 63 17.34 -31.14 -5.62
C ASP A 63 16.07 -31.91 -5.21
N LYS A 64 14.89 -31.55 -5.75
CA LYS A 64 13.65 -32.30 -5.51
C LYS A 64 13.64 -33.74 -6.02
N THR A 65 14.54 -34.09 -6.94
CA THR A 65 14.61 -35.46 -7.51
C THR A 65 15.48 -36.40 -6.66
N LYS A 66 16.03 -35.94 -5.52
CA LYS A 66 16.90 -36.74 -4.62
C LYS A 66 16.28 -37.16 -3.28
N GLU A 67 15.12 -36.62 -2.90
CA GLU A 67 14.42 -37.04 -1.67
C GLU A 67 13.24 -37.98 -1.96
N ASN A 68 13.54 -39.28 -2.04
CA ASN A 68 12.79 -40.45 -1.51
C ASN A 68 13.27 -41.73 -2.23
N PRO A 69 13.52 -42.83 -1.49
CA PRO A 69 12.41 -43.70 -1.07
C PRO A 69 12.50 -44.26 0.38
N SER A 70 11.33 -44.74 0.88
CA SER A 70 11.06 -45.86 1.83
C SER A 70 12.17 -46.37 2.78
N ASP A 71 11.93 -46.70 4.06
CA ASP A 71 10.80 -47.51 4.58
C ASP A 71 10.66 -47.47 6.13
N ASP A 72 9.68 -48.21 6.67
CA ASP A 72 9.27 -48.36 8.09
C ASP A 72 10.36 -48.61 9.16
N THR A 73 10.07 -48.22 10.42
CA THR A 73 10.12 -49.13 11.61
C THR A 73 9.51 -48.51 12.90
N LYS A 74 8.79 -49.33 13.68
CA LYS A 74 8.18 -49.03 15.00
C LYS A 74 9.17 -49.20 16.16
N GLN A 75 9.05 -48.44 17.26
CA GLN A 75 8.71 -48.97 18.62
C GLN A 75 8.86 -47.98 19.81
N ASN A 76 7.86 -48.08 20.71
CA ASN A 76 7.76 -47.74 22.14
C ASN A 76 9.02 -47.45 22.99
N ASN A 77 8.91 -46.49 23.92
CA ASN A 77 8.76 -46.70 25.39
C ASN A 77 8.76 -45.34 26.13
N LYS A 78 7.71 -44.97 26.89
CA LYS A 78 7.41 -45.26 28.31
C LYS A 78 7.97 -44.23 29.33
N VAL A 79 7.08 -43.31 29.73
CA VAL A 79 6.85 -42.72 31.08
C VAL A 79 8.04 -42.57 32.05
N ILE A 80 8.35 -41.31 32.41
CA ILE A 80 8.74 -40.90 33.77
C ILE A 80 8.03 -39.57 34.10
N ASP A 81 7.35 -39.51 35.24
CA ASP A 81 6.79 -38.29 35.84
C ASP A 81 7.82 -37.53 36.68
N SER A 82 7.80 -36.19 36.66
CA SER A 82 7.59 -35.34 37.87
C SER A 82 8.06 -33.88 37.71
N SER A 83 7.11 -32.97 37.92
CA SER A 83 7.21 -31.75 38.75
C SER A 83 8.25 -30.64 38.49
N ALA A 84 7.69 -29.44 38.24
CA ALA A 84 8.11 -28.13 38.75
C ALA A 84 9.49 -27.55 38.36
N SER A 85 9.47 -26.50 37.52
CA SER A 85 9.85 -25.11 37.89
C SER A 85 9.97 -24.20 36.65
N GLN A 86 9.34 -23.01 36.70
CA GLN A 86 9.84 -21.81 36.01
C GLN A 86 11.03 -21.22 36.83
N PRO A 87 11.84 -20.24 36.35
CA PRO A 87 11.67 -19.38 35.16
C PRO A 87 12.97 -19.18 34.32
N THR A 88 12.93 -18.16 33.44
CA THR A 88 14.01 -17.16 33.22
C THR A 88 14.67 -17.14 31.83
N LEU A 89 14.43 -16.02 31.14
CA LEU A 89 15.21 -15.48 30.02
C LEU A 89 16.69 -15.26 30.39
N PRO A 90 17.62 -15.49 29.47
CA PRO A 90 18.84 -14.68 29.39
C PRO A 90 18.73 -13.68 28.23
N GLN A 91 18.68 -12.40 28.57
CA GLN A 91 19.00 -11.31 27.66
C GLN A 91 20.49 -10.99 27.85
N GLU A 92 21.35 -11.36 26.88
CA GLU A 92 22.75 -10.93 26.87
C GLU A 92 23.02 -9.88 25.78
N TYR A 93 23.69 -8.81 26.20
CA TYR A 93 24.14 -7.72 25.34
C TYR A 93 25.60 -7.93 24.93
N GLY A 94 25.86 -7.86 23.62
CA GLY A 94 27.09 -7.23 23.10
C GLY A 94 28.27 -8.14 22.73
N LYS A 95 28.51 -8.26 21.41
CA LYS A 95 29.86 -8.08 20.84
C LYS A 95 29.85 -7.78 19.34
N SER A 96 30.47 -6.65 19.00
CA SER A 96 31.20 -6.30 17.76
C SER A 96 30.67 -6.72 16.38
N PHE A 97 30.50 -5.70 15.51
CA PHE A 97 30.51 -5.79 14.04
C PHE A 97 31.74 -6.55 13.49
N PRO A 98 31.62 -7.10 12.27
CA PRO A 98 32.38 -6.50 11.16
C PRO A 98 31.51 -6.07 9.97
N THR A 99 31.48 -4.76 9.75
CA THR A 99 31.83 -4.04 8.50
C THR A 99 32.73 -4.88 7.58
N GLU A 100 32.56 -5.01 6.26
CA GLU A 100 31.76 -4.27 5.25
C GLU A 100 31.57 -5.13 3.96
N GLU A 101 30.81 -4.62 2.97
CA GLU A 101 30.94 -4.91 1.51
C GLU A 101 30.72 -6.36 1.00
N ILE A 102 30.05 -6.69 -0.13
CA ILE A 102 29.26 -6.02 -1.19
C ILE A 102 28.20 -7.11 -1.60
N THR A 103 26.99 -6.90 -2.16
CA THR A 103 26.45 -5.88 -3.09
C THR A 103 24.92 -5.77 -2.96
N THR A 104 24.35 -4.69 -3.48
CA THR A 104 22.91 -4.36 -3.61
C THR A 104 22.00 -5.48 -4.15
N LEU A 105 21.17 -6.07 -3.29
CA LEU A 105 19.86 -6.60 -3.66
C LEU A 105 18.77 -5.55 -3.40
N ASN A 106 17.62 -5.65 -4.08
CA ASN A 106 16.53 -4.68 -3.99
C ASN A 106 15.91 -4.64 -2.58
N LEU A 107 16.45 -3.81 -1.70
CA LEU A 107 15.87 -3.55 -0.39
C LEU A 107 14.75 -2.50 -0.53
N GLU A 108 13.57 -2.94 -0.98
CA GLU A 108 12.36 -2.24 -0.53
C GLU A 108 12.38 -2.30 1.00
N ASN A 109 12.34 -1.13 1.66
CA ASN A 109 12.36 -1.02 3.11
C ASN A 109 11.34 -2.00 3.72
N PRO A 110 11.73 -2.91 4.65
CA PRO A 110 10.81 -3.90 5.22
C PRO A 110 9.50 -3.30 5.76
N GLN A 111 9.56 -2.08 6.32
CA GLN A 111 8.38 -1.36 6.80
C GLN A 111 7.42 -0.99 5.66
N LEU A 112 7.94 -0.58 4.50
CA LEU A 112 7.13 -0.26 3.32
C LEU A 112 6.44 -1.52 2.76
N THR A 113 7.10 -2.68 2.85
CA THR A 113 6.51 -3.98 2.47
C THR A 113 5.36 -4.37 3.39
N LEU A 114 5.51 -4.19 4.70
CA LEU A 114 4.42 -4.39 5.66
C LEU A 114 3.25 -3.42 5.43
N LEU A 115 3.52 -2.15 5.16
CA LEU A 115 2.51 -1.13 4.86
C LEU A 115 1.70 -1.47 3.61
N LYS A 116 2.39 -1.85 2.52
CA LYS A 116 1.77 -2.32 1.27
C LYS A 116 0.89 -3.56 1.50
N LYS A 117 1.32 -4.47 2.38
CA LYS A 117 0.55 -5.66 2.74
C LYS A 117 -0.72 -5.28 3.51
N PHE A 118 -0.61 -4.51 4.60
CA PHE A 118 -1.77 -4.05 5.38
C PHE A 118 -2.82 -3.34 4.52
N VAL A 119 -2.39 -2.40 3.66
CA VAL A 119 -3.28 -1.68 2.74
C VAL A 119 -3.96 -2.64 1.75
N LYS A 120 -3.29 -3.71 1.32
CA LYS A 120 -3.87 -4.74 0.43
C LYS A 120 -4.80 -5.72 1.14
N ASP A 121 -4.50 -6.05 2.39
CA ASP A 121 -5.33 -6.93 3.22
C ASP A 121 -6.64 -6.21 3.61
N ALA A 122 -6.59 -4.89 3.87
CA ALA A 122 -7.77 -4.05 4.14
C ALA A 122 -8.53 -3.63 2.87
N TRP A 123 -7.82 -3.33 1.77
CA TRP A 123 -8.43 -2.92 0.50
C TRP A 123 -7.74 -3.56 -0.72
N PRO A 124 -8.20 -4.74 -1.17
CA PRO A 124 -7.59 -5.47 -2.28
C PRO A 124 -7.50 -4.68 -3.59
N GLU A 125 -8.42 -3.74 -3.85
CA GLU A 125 -8.47 -2.93 -5.07
C GLU A 125 -7.57 -1.69 -5.04
N ALA A 126 -6.88 -1.41 -3.92
CA ALA A 126 -5.91 -0.33 -3.82
C ALA A 126 -4.81 -0.48 -4.88
N LEU A 127 -4.62 0.50 -5.76
CA LEU A 127 -3.52 0.46 -6.73
C LEU A 127 -2.21 0.84 -6.03
N LEU A 128 -1.16 0.08 -6.35
CA LEU A 128 0.22 0.35 -5.91
C LEU A 128 1.01 0.92 -7.10
N ALA A 129 2.15 1.57 -6.86
CA ALA A 129 3.00 2.14 -7.91
C ALA A 129 3.29 1.16 -9.07
N ARG A 130 3.62 -0.10 -8.73
CA ARG A 130 3.89 -1.18 -9.71
C ARG A 130 2.69 -1.59 -10.58
N ASN A 131 1.49 -1.18 -10.21
CA ASN A 131 0.23 -1.47 -10.92
C ASN A 131 -0.21 -0.30 -11.81
N ILE A 132 0.57 0.79 -11.87
CA ILE A 132 0.26 2.00 -12.62
C ILE A 132 1.41 2.29 -13.58
N GLU A 133 1.06 2.33 -14.86
CA GLU A 133 1.92 2.89 -15.89
C GLU A 133 1.90 4.42 -15.75
N ASP A 134 2.90 4.99 -15.07
CA ASP A 134 3.19 6.44 -15.06
C ASP A 134 3.66 6.81 -16.49
N ASN A 135 2.69 6.93 -17.40
CA ASN A 135 2.91 7.15 -18.82
C ASN A 135 3.29 8.62 -19.10
N MET A 136 3.85 8.88 -20.28
CA MET A 136 4.28 10.23 -20.69
C MET A 136 3.14 11.25 -20.82
N TYR A 137 1.88 10.83 -20.68
CA TYR A 137 0.69 11.69 -20.72
C TYR A 137 0.20 12.11 -19.32
N THR A 138 0.82 11.60 -18.24
CA THR A 138 0.53 12.07 -16.89
C THR A 138 1.02 13.50 -16.69
N SER A 139 0.26 14.33 -15.97
CA SER A 139 0.67 15.71 -15.68
C SER A 139 0.14 16.23 -14.35
N SER A 140 1.00 16.93 -13.61
CA SER A 140 0.63 17.66 -12.39
C SER A 140 -0.41 18.76 -12.63
N LYS A 141 -0.57 19.21 -13.88
CA LYS A 141 -1.57 20.21 -14.30
C LYS A 141 -2.96 19.63 -14.58
N ASN A 142 -3.09 18.31 -14.66
CA ASN A 142 -4.38 17.70 -14.97
C ASN A 142 -5.38 17.97 -13.84
N ARG A 143 -6.54 18.53 -14.19
CA ARG A 143 -7.59 18.87 -13.23
C ARG A 143 -8.43 17.63 -12.95
N VAL A 144 -8.57 17.27 -11.68
CA VAL A 144 -9.53 16.27 -11.23
C VAL A 144 -10.61 17.03 -10.49
N VAL A 145 -11.87 16.78 -10.84
CA VAL A 145 -13.02 17.27 -10.09
C VAL A 145 -13.57 16.08 -9.35
N ILE A 146 -13.24 15.98 -8.07
CA ILE A 146 -13.85 15.02 -7.16
C ILE A 146 -15.18 15.63 -6.71
N LYS A 147 -16.25 14.85 -6.80
CA LYS A 147 -17.57 15.31 -6.35
C LYS A 147 -17.61 15.32 -4.82
N LEU A 148 -18.32 16.29 -4.25
CA LEU A 148 -18.48 16.43 -2.79
C LEU A 148 -19.03 15.16 -2.10
N GLU A 149 -19.82 14.34 -2.80
CA GLU A 149 -20.31 13.05 -2.30
C GLU A 149 -19.19 12.03 -2.01
N TYR A 150 -18.03 12.17 -2.65
CA TYR A 150 -16.85 11.31 -2.44
C TYR A 150 -15.84 11.89 -1.45
N SER A 151 -16.04 13.10 -0.92
CA SER A 151 -15.19 13.63 0.15
C SER A 151 -15.23 12.73 1.39
N LEU A 152 -14.06 12.53 1.98
CA LEU A 152 -13.85 11.69 3.16
C LEU A 152 -14.05 12.55 4.41
N LYS A 153 -15.25 12.45 4.97
CA LYS A 153 -15.71 13.19 6.15
C LYS A 153 -15.83 12.30 7.38
N LYS A 154 -16.51 11.15 7.22
CA LYS A 154 -16.79 10.20 8.30
C LYS A 154 -15.97 8.93 8.13
N ALA A 155 -15.40 8.45 9.23
CA ALA A 155 -14.63 7.21 9.28
C ALA A 155 -15.55 5.98 9.34
N ASP A 156 -16.26 5.70 8.24
CA ASP A 156 -17.21 4.59 8.11
C ASP A 156 -16.91 3.68 6.89
N ILE A 157 -17.65 2.58 6.75
CA ILE A 157 -17.45 1.61 5.66
C ILE A 157 -17.61 2.20 4.24
N THR A 158 -18.24 3.37 4.08
CA THR A 158 -18.40 4.01 2.75
C THR A 158 -17.09 4.59 2.22
N VAL A 159 -16.09 4.78 3.09
CA VAL A 159 -14.75 5.28 2.73
C VAL A 159 -14.11 4.45 1.62
N PHE A 160 -14.29 3.12 1.59
CA PHE A 160 -13.73 2.28 0.52
C PHE A 160 -14.34 2.58 -0.85
N GLU A 161 -15.65 2.82 -0.94
CA GLU A 161 -16.31 3.15 -2.22
C GLU A 161 -15.91 4.56 -2.69
N LYS A 162 -15.84 5.51 -1.75
CA LYS A 162 -15.33 6.86 -2.03
C LYS A 162 -13.89 6.83 -2.53
N LEU A 163 -13.00 6.09 -1.87
CA LEU A 163 -11.62 5.88 -2.31
C LEU A 163 -11.55 5.20 -3.68
N ARG A 164 -12.42 4.22 -3.98
CA ARG A 164 -12.53 3.59 -5.30
C ARG A 164 -12.88 4.61 -6.38
N HIS A 165 -13.85 5.49 -6.13
CA HIS A 165 -14.19 6.58 -7.05
C HIS A 165 -13.05 7.59 -7.23
N ILE A 166 -12.38 8.01 -6.15
CA ILE A 166 -11.25 8.95 -6.21
C ILE A 166 -10.06 8.35 -6.99
N GLN A 167 -9.69 7.11 -6.68
CA GLN A 167 -8.64 6.37 -7.38
C GLN A 167 -8.94 6.24 -8.89
N SER A 168 -10.20 5.96 -9.24
CA SER A 168 -10.65 5.93 -10.64
C SER A 168 -10.52 7.31 -11.29
N ALA A 169 -10.95 8.38 -10.62
CA ALA A 169 -10.86 9.75 -11.11
C ALA A 169 -9.40 10.20 -11.33
N PHE A 170 -8.47 9.88 -10.42
CA PHE A 170 -7.04 10.14 -10.61
C PHE A 170 -6.45 9.40 -11.81
N ARG A 171 -6.84 8.14 -12.03
CA ARG A 171 -6.41 7.34 -13.18
C ARG A 171 -6.96 7.89 -14.49
N VAL A 172 -8.25 8.19 -14.57
CA VAL A 172 -8.89 8.73 -15.79
C VAL A 172 -8.35 10.13 -16.13
N ALA A 173 -8.07 10.96 -15.14
CA ALA A 173 -7.47 12.28 -15.33
C ALA A 173 -5.93 12.24 -15.49
N LEU A 174 -5.30 11.05 -15.56
CA LEU A 174 -3.85 10.88 -15.73
C LEU A 174 -3.03 11.72 -14.72
N VAL A 175 -3.41 11.68 -13.45
CA VAL A 175 -2.62 12.30 -12.38
C VAL A 175 -1.38 11.43 -12.13
N PRO A 176 -0.15 12.00 -12.10
CA PRO A 176 1.06 11.25 -11.74
C PRO A 176 0.91 10.59 -10.37
N TYR A 177 1.28 9.30 -10.24
CA TYR A 177 0.97 8.51 -9.03
C TYR A 177 1.53 9.11 -7.74
N HIS A 178 2.71 9.73 -7.80
CA HIS A 178 3.36 10.37 -6.66
C HIS A 178 2.57 11.57 -6.08
N LEU A 179 1.63 12.16 -6.83
CA LEU A 179 0.77 13.26 -6.39
C LEU A 179 -0.59 12.79 -5.82
N TRP A 180 -0.91 11.50 -5.85
CA TRP A 180 -2.24 11.01 -5.44
C TRP A 180 -2.52 11.25 -3.95
N ALA A 181 -1.50 11.13 -3.08
CA ALA A 181 -1.64 11.41 -1.66
C ALA A 181 -1.89 12.90 -1.38
N GLU A 182 -1.11 13.78 -2.01
CA GLU A 182 -1.28 15.24 -1.95
C GLU A 182 -2.69 15.63 -2.42
N ARG A 183 -3.11 15.12 -3.58
CA ARG A 183 -4.46 15.37 -4.14
C ARG A 183 -5.57 14.89 -3.20
N LEU A 184 -5.45 13.69 -2.62
CA LEU A 184 -6.43 13.16 -1.68
C LEU A 184 -6.50 13.99 -0.39
N SER A 185 -5.39 14.60 0.05
CA SER A 185 -5.37 15.41 1.28
C SER A 185 -6.37 16.57 1.27
N HIS A 186 -6.74 17.09 0.09
CA HIS A 186 -7.72 18.16 -0.05
C HIS A 186 -9.18 17.69 0.13
N GLU A 187 -9.45 16.40 -0.06
CA GLU A 187 -10.77 15.78 0.08
C GLU A 187 -11.05 15.25 1.49
N LEU A 188 -10.02 15.25 2.35
CA LEU A 188 -10.09 14.89 3.77
C LEU A 188 -10.68 16.05 4.59
N ASP A 189 -11.67 15.74 5.41
CA ASP A 189 -12.40 16.69 6.26
C ASP A 189 -12.93 15.96 7.51
N GLU A 190 -13.53 16.68 8.46
CA GLU A 190 -14.17 16.13 9.68
C GLU A 190 -13.27 15.10 10.41
N ASP A 191 -13.62 13.81 10.47
CA ASP A 191 -12.86 12.76 11.16
C ASP A 191 -11.43 12.61 10.62
N PHE A 192 -11.20 12.94 9.34
CA PHE A 192 -9.90 12.84 8.68
C PHE A 192 -9.07 14.14 8.74
N MET A 193 -9.55 15.19 9.42
CA MET A 193 -8.85 16.48 9.52
C MET A 193 -7.46 16.35 10.14
N GLY A 194 -7.28 15.46 11.13
CA GLY A 194 -5.97 15.16 11.71
C GLY A 194 -4.97 14.58 10.69
N ILE A 195 -5.43 13.69 9.82
CA ILE A 195 -4.62 13.09 8.75
C ILE A 195 -4.28 14.13 7.68
N ARG A 196 -5.22 15.03 7.36
CA ARG A 196 -4.96 16.17 6.47
C ARG A 196 -3.82 17.05 6.98
N ILE A 197 -3.90 17.50 8.24
CA ILE A 197 -2.86 18.33 8.88
C ILE A 197 -1.51 17.59 8.92
N TRP A 198 -1.52 16.32 9.30
CA TRP A 198 -0.34 15.46 9.29
C TRP A 198 0.28 15.33 7.90
N SER A 199 -0.53 15.13 6.86
CA SER A 199 -0.05 14.97 5.48
C SER A 199 0.62 16.23 4.93
N ALA A 200 0.10 17.42 5.26
CA ALA A 200 0.68 18.70 4.86
C ALA A 200 2.10 18.93 5.41
N SER A 201 2.49 18.23 6.48
CA SER A 201 3.84 18.27 7.05
C SER A 201 4.86 17.36 6.32
N ARG A 202 4.44 16.58 5.32
CA ARG A 202 5.24 15.51 4.69
C ARG A 202 5.38 15.70 3.17
N PRO A 203 6.50 16.25 2.66
CA PRO A 203 6.65 16.61 1.24
C PRO A 203 6.80 15.43 0.26
N ASN A 204 6.92 14.19 0.76
CA ASN A 204 7.07 12.98 -0.06
C ASN A 204 6.10 11.87 0.35
N LEU A 205 4.92 12.23 0.88
CA LEU A 205 3.93 11.25 1.34
C LEU A 205 3.44 10.38 0.17
N THR A 206 3.58 9.06 0.28
CA THR A 206 3.11 8.14 -0.76
C THR A 206 1.61 7.82 -0.63
N TRP A 207 0.98 7.43 -1.74
CA TRP A 207 -0.41 6.94 -1.76
C TRP A 207 -0.67 5.84 -0.72
N VAL A 208 0.28 4.91 -0.55
CA VAL A 208 0.16 3.79 0.40
C VAL A 208 0.21 4.26 1.85
N GLU A 209 1.04 5.24 2.18
CA GLU A 209 1.09 5.83 3.53
C GLU A 209 -0.18 6.62 3.86
N MET A 210 -0.74 7.33 2.87
CA MET A 210 -2.02 8.03 3.03
C MET A 210 -3.17 7.04 3.27
N LEU A 211 -3.28 5.99 2.45
CA LEU A 211 -4.28 4.93 2.65
C LEU A 211 -4.13 4.23 4.01
N HIS A 212 -2.91 3.92 4.43
CA HIS A 212 -2.65 3.35 5.74
C HIS A 212 -3.15 4.26 6.87
N ALA A 213 -2.85 5.56 6.82
CA ALA A 213 -3.33 6.50 7.83
C ALA A 213 -4.86 6.56 7.91
N ILE A 214 -5.54 6.58 6.75
CA ILE A 214 -7.01 6.54 6.66
C ILE A 214 -7.56 5.24 7.27
N PHE A 215 -6.97 4.08 6.97
CA PHE A 215 -7.42 2.79 7.49
C PHE A 215 -7.14 2.61 9.00
N VAL A 216 -6.07 3.22 9.52
CA VAL A 216 -5.85 3.31 10.98
C VAL A 216 -6.98 4.10 11.64
N ALA A 217 -7.33 5.29 11.13
CA ALA A 217 -8.46 6.05 11.67
C ALA A 217 -9.79 5.29 11.57
N MET A 218 -10.07 4.59 10.46
CA MET A 218 -11.24 3.71 10.36
C MET A 218 -11.23 2.54 11.35
N THR A 219 -10.05 2.10 11.81
CA THR A 219 -9.92 1.08 12.86
C THR A 219 -10.23 1.68 14.23
N ASP A 220 -9.73 2.90 14.51
CA ASP A 220 -9.97 3.63 15.76
C ASP A 220 -11.45 4.01 15.95
N HIS A 221 -12.17 4.24 14.84
CA HIS A 221 -13.62 4.48 14.81
C HIS A 221 -14.47 3.19 14.69
N ASP A 222 -13.90 2.01 14.97
CA ASP A 222 -14.54 0.68 14.91
C ASP A 222 -15.11 0.23 13.54
N ALA A 223 -14.98 1.03 12.47
CA ALA A 223 -15.52 0.75 11.14
C ALA A 223 -14.84 -0.42 10.40
N LEU A 224 -13.66 -0.85 10.85
CA LEU A 224 -12.95 -2.04 10.35
C LEU A 224 -13.02 -3.27 11.28
N ARG A 225 -13.75 -3.19 12.41
CA ARG A 225 -13.89 -4.34 13.30
C ARG A 225 -14.79 -5.42 12.69
N SER A 226 -14.36 -6.67 12.82
CA SER A 226 -15.21 -7.84 12.58
C SER A 226 -16.44 -7.78 13.50
N PRO A 227 -17.63 -8.22 13.06
CA PRO A 227 -18.83 -8.27 13.90
C PRO A 227 -18.62 -8.98 15.24
N LEU A 228 -17.75 -10.01 15.29
CA LEU A 228 -17.37 -10.69 16.53
C LEU A 228 -16.66 -9.75 17.53
N THR A 229 -15.83 -8.84 17.04
CA THR A 229 -15.08 -7.90 17.87
C THR A 229 -15.97 -6.77 18.38
N ILE A 230 -16.97 -6.35 17.60
CA ILE A 230 -18.01 -5.43 18.04
C ILE A 230 -18.87 -6.08 19.13
N PHE A 231 -19.28 -7.34 18.96
CA PHE A 231 -20.03 -8.07 19.98
C PHE A 231 -19.27 -8.20 21.31
N SER A 232 -17.94 -8.32 21.26
CA SER A 232 -17.06 -8.34 22.43
C SER A 232 -16.79 -6.96 23.04
N SER A 233 -16.89 -5.85 22.28
CA SER A 233 -16.73 -4.49 22.81
C SER A 233 -18.01 -3.93 23.44
N VAL A 234 -19.17 -4.51 23.14
CA VAL A 234 -20.41 -4.31 23.91
C VAL A 234 -20.30 -5.02 25.25
N ALA A 235 -19.51 -4.46 26.16
CA ALA A 235 -19.59 -4.80 27.56
C ALA A 235 -21.03 -4.56 28.06
N PRO A 236 -21.67 -5.52 28.74
CA PRO A 236 -23.06 -5.36 29.18
C PRO A 236 -23.17 -4.19 30.15
N LYS A 237 -23.79 -3.09 29.69
CA LYS A 237 -24.19 -2.00 30.57
C LYS A 237 -25.18 -2.56 31.59
N LYS A 238 -24.95 -2.29 32.87
CA LYS A 238 -25.77 -2.81 33.99
C LYS A 238 -27.26 -2.42 33.93
N GLU A 239 -27.62 -1.49 33.03
CA GLU A 239 -28.96 -0.95 32.83
C GLU A 239 -29.81 -1.79 31.85
N SER A 240 -29.30 -2.90 31.31
CA SER A 240 -30.03 -3.79 30.39
C SER A 240 -30.31 -5.19 30.95
N ILE A 241 -30.06 -5.44 32.26
CA ILE A 241 -30.43 -6.69 32.95
C ILE A 241 -31.78 -6.52 33.67
N ILE A 242 -32.75 -5.93 32.97
CA ILE A 242 -34.18 -5.97 33.30
C ILE A 242 -34.92 -6.18 31.97
N ILE A 243 -36.03 -6.93 31.98
CA ILE A 243 -36.81 -7.34 30.80
C ILE A 243 -36.16 -8.44 29.93
N PHE A 244 -35.84 -9.59 30.54
CA PHE A 244 -35.99 -10.90 29.87
C PHE A 244 -36.36 -12.05 30.84
N VAL A 245 -36.98 -11.70 31.97
CA VAL A 245 -37.71 -12.61 32.86
C VAL A 245 -39.09 -12.00 33.06
N VAL A 246 -40.13 -12.84 33.10
CA VAL A 246 -41.56 -12.48 33.07
C VAL A 246 -42.09 -12.06 31.68
N ASN A 247 -42.23 -13.06 30.81
CA ASN A 247 -43.38 -13.31 29.90
C ASN A 247 -43.02 -14.53 29.04
N THR A 248 -43.80 -15.61 28.95
CA THR A 248 -45.01 -16.06 29.65
C THR A 248 -45.02 -17.59 29.51
N CYS A 249 -45.09 -18.33 30.61
CA CYS A 249 -45.30 -19.78 30.57
C CYS A 249 -46.67 -20.08 31.22
N PRO A 250 -47.77 -20.11 30.45
CA PRO A 250 -49.06 -20.51 30.96
C PRO A 250 -49.21 -22.04 30.90
N GLU A 251 -50.11 -22.56 31.74
CA GLU A 251 -50.61 -23.94 31.74
C GLU A 251 -49.67 -25.06 32.22
N PHE A 252 -49.43 -25.10 33.53
CA PHE A 252 -49.47 -26.37 34.26
C PHE A 252 -50.20 -26.21 35.60
N GLY A 253 -51.19 -27.08 35.86
CA GLY A 253 -51.75 -27.28 37.20
C GLY A 253 -53.12 -26.67 37.49
N HIS A 254 -54.20 -27.24 36.94
CA HIS A 254 -55.52 -27.16 37.59
C HIS A 254 -56.38 -28.42 37.41
N TRP A 255 -55.95 -29.54 38.01
CA TRP A 255 -56.81 -30.72 38.25
C TRP A 255 -56.49 -31.37 39.60
N GLN A 256 -57.10 -30.86 40.66
CA GLN A 256 -57.48 -31.63 41.84
C GLN A 256 -58.47 -30.82 42.69
N ASN A 257 -59.73 -31.29 42.72
CA ASN A 257 -60.67 -31.26 43.84
C ASN A 257 -62.12 -31.32 43.31
N GLN A 258 -62.67 -32.53 43.29
CA GLN A 258 -64.10 -32.76 43.55
C GLN A 258 -64.20 -33.85 44.62
N ALA A 259 -65.04 -33.56 45.60
CA ALA A 259 -65.62 -34.49 46.57
C ALA A 259 -67.13 -34.55 46.31
#